data_AF-A0A3R5USK6-F1
#
_entry.id   AF-A0A3R5USK6-F1
#
_cell.length_a   1.000
_cell.length_b   1.000
_cell.length_c   1.000
_cell.angle_alpha   90.00
_cell.angle_beta   90.00
_cell.angle_gamma   90.00
#
_symmetry.space_group_name_H-M   'P 1'
#
loop_
_entity.id
_entity.type
_entity.pdbx_description
1 polymer ?
#
loop_
_entity_poly.entity_id
_entity_poly.type
_entity_poly.pdbx_seq_one_letter_code
_entity_poly.pdbx_strand_id
1 'polypeptide(L)'
;MNLVIKIIIALLFTLALHLWLSHSLGILVEEWLKMQFFWLMLLVPFQMGGLMLLRRKSDFVGFYFMAVLFVIILFAKIMLGDFFNELKYSDLQWNVLVGSFFIYLFFSVFFMAKKLNGENFNGKKD
;
A
#
# COMPACT_ATOMS: atom_id res chain seq x y z
N MET A 1 22.58 -11.66 -4.11
CA MET A 1 21.35 -10.94 -4.50
C MET A 1 21.02 -9.88 -3.47
N ASN A 2 20.80 -8.63 -3.89
CA ASN A 2 20.48 -7.50 -3.01
C ASN A 2 19.19 -7.78 -2.21
N LEU A 3 19.15 -7.44 -0.93
CA LEU A 3 17.98 -7.58 -0.06
C LEU A 3 16.73 -6.87 -0.65
N VAL A 4 16.92 -5.74 -1.34
CA VAL A 4 15.81 -5.04 -2.03
C VAL A 4 15.17 -5.93 -3.10
N ILE A 5 15.99 -6.63 -3.88
CA ILE A 5 15.51 -7.55 -4.93
C ILE A 5 14.74 -8.72 -4.30
N LYS A 6 15.22 -9.26 -3.15
CA LYS A 6 14.49 -10.31 -2.42
C LYS A 6 13.09 -9.87 -1.99
N ILE A 7 12.96 -8.62 -1.54
CA ILE A 7 11.68 -8.05 -1.11
C ILE A 7 10.73 -7.84 -2.29
N ILE A 8 11.24 -7.35 -3.43
CA ILE A 8 10.44 -7.21 -4.66
C ILE A 8 9.94 -8.58 -5.11
N ILE A 9 10.80 -9.59 -5.12
CA ILE A 9 10.41 -10.97 -5.47
C ILE A 9 9.33 -11.49 -4.51
N ALA A 10 9.47 -11.26 -3.20
CA ALA A 10 8.48 -11.66 -2.21
C ALA A 10 7.13 -10.97 -2.43
N LEU A 11 7.12 -9.67 -2.78
CA LEU A 11 5.90 -8.93 -3.11
C LEU A 11 5.21 -9.54 -4.34
N LEU A 12 5.96 -9.77 -5.42
CA LEU A 12 5.44 -10.37 -6.65
C LEU A 12 4.84 -11.76 -6.40
N PHE A 13 5.52 -12.59 -5.62
CA PHE A 13 5.04 -13.92 -5.27
C PHE A 13 3.76 -13.86 -4.41
N THR A 14 3.71 -12.94 -3.45
CA THR A 14 2.53 -12.75 -2.60
C THR A 14 1.33 -12.26 -3.42
N LEU A 15 1.54 -11.34 -4.36
CA LEU A 15 0.49 -10.87 -5.28
C LEU A 15 0.02 -11.97 -6.23
N ALA A 16 0.93 -12.83 -6.71
CA ALA A 16 0.56 -13.98 -7.54
C ALA A 16 -0.31 -15.00 -6.78
N LEU A 17 0.05 -15.30 -5.53
CA LEU A 17 -0.78 -16.14 -4.65
C LEU A 17 -2.14 -15.48 -4.36
N HIS A 18 -2.14 -14.16 -4.17
CA HIS A 18 -3.36 -13.40 -3.94
C HIS A 18 -4.29 -13.41 -5.17
N LEU A 19 -3.74 -13.29 -6.37
CA LEU A 19 -4.46 -13.43 -7.64
C LEU A 19 -5.04 -14.84 -7.78
N TRP A 20 -4.24 -15.87 -7.48
CA TRP A 20 -4.70 -17.25 -7.53
C TRP A 20 -5.87 -17.50 -6.57
N LEU A 21 -5.77 -17.03 -5.32
CA LEU A 21 -6.86 -17.09 -4.35
C LEU A 21 -8.11 -16.34 -4.86
N SER A 22 -7.93 -15.12 -5.36
CA SER A 22 -9.03 -14.31 -5.89
C SER A 22 -9.75 -15.02 -7.04
N HIS A 23 -8.98 -15.62 -7.96
CA HIS A 23 -9.53 -16.36 -9.08
C HIS A 23 -10.28 -17.62 -8.63
N SER A 24 -9.76 -18.33 -7.62
CA SER A 24 -10.44 -19.52 -7.05
C SER A 24 -11.81 -19.18 -6.43
N LEU A 25 -12.01 -17.92 -6.04
CA LEU A 25 -13.28 -17.40 -5.51
C LEU A 25 -14.19 -16.80 -6.59
N GLY A 26 -13.86 -16.95 -7.88
CA GLY A 26 -14.68 -16.45 -8.98
C GLY A 26 -14.55 -14.95 -9.26
N ILE A 27 -13.49 -14.30 -8.75
CA ILE A 27 -13.19 -12.90 -9.05
C ILE A 27 -12.52 -12.82 -10.42
N LEU A 28 -13.02 -11.92 -11.27
CA LEU A 28 -12.44 -11.67 -12.59
C LEU A 28 -11.07 -11.03 -12.45
N VAL A 29 -10.12 -11.44 -13.30
CA VAL A 29 -8.75 -10.90 -13.29
C VAL A 29 -8.75 -9.39 -13.56
N GLU A 30 -9.65 -8.91 -14.42
CA GLU A 30 -9.81 -7.47 -14.71
C GLU A 30 -10.20 -6.67 -13.47
N GLU A 31 -11.15 -7.16 -12.67
CA GLU A 31 -11.58 -6.52 -11.43
C GLU A 31 -10.49 -6.57 -10.36
N TRP A 32 -9.77 -7.69 -10.27
CA TRP A 32 -8.61 -7.80 -9.41
C TRP A 32 -7.53 -6.77 -9.77
N LEU A 33 -7.23 -6.62 -11.06
CA LEU A 33 -6.24 -5.66 -11.57
C LEU A 33 -6.66 -4.21 -11.33
N LYS A 34 -7.94 -3.88 -11.56
CA LYS A 34 -8.50 -2.57 -11.22
C LYS A 34 -8.28 -2.26 -9.74
N MET A 35 -8.51 -3.24 -8.86
CA MET A 35 -8.27 -3.09 -7.43
C MET A 35 -6.79 -2.90 -7.09
N GLN A 36 -5.89 -3.67 -7.72
CA GLN A 36 -4.44 -3.48 -7.50
C GLN A 36 -3.98 -2.08 -7.93
N PHE A 37 -4.48 -1.60 -9.08
CA PHE A 37 -4.16 -0.28 -9.59
C PHE A 37 -4.67 0.82 -8.65
N PHE A 38 -5.89 0.65 -8.13
CA PHE A 38 -6.46 1.53 -7.13
C PHE A 38 -5.60 1.61 -5.86
N TRP A 39 -5.15 0.47 -5.34
CA TRP A 39 -4.24 0.46 -4.18
C TRP A 39 -2.93 1.16 -4.45
N LEU A 40 -2.32 0.92 -5.62
CA LEU A 40 -1.09 1.60 -6.01
C LEU A 40 -1.27 3.13 -6.07
N MET A 41 -2.39 3.62 -6.60
CA MET A 41 -2.70 5.05 -6.62
C MET A 41 -2.85 5.65 -5.22
N LEU A 42 -3.36 4.91 -4.24
CA LEU A 42 -3.46 5.37 -2.85
C LEU A 42 -2.12 5.33 -2.10
N LEU A 43 -1.30 4.31 -2.36
CA LEU A 43 -0.07 4.06 -1.60
C LEU A 43 1.13 4.89 -2.07
N VAL A 44 1.20 5.26 -3.35
CA VAL A 44 2.29 6.11 -3.85
C VAL A 44 2.34 7.48 -3.15
N PRO A 45 1.23 8.23 -3.04
CA PRO A 45 1.19 9.47 -2.28
C PRO A 45 1.51 9.28 -0.79
N PHE A 46 1.05 8.18 -0.18
CA PHE A 46 1.36 7.83 1.20
C PHE A 46 2.87 7.63 1.43
N GLN A 47 3.52 6.86 0.54
CA GLN A 47 4.97 6.64 0.59
C GLN A 47 5.75 7.94 0.39
N MET A 48 5.34 8.78 -0.56
CA MET A 48 5.98 10.08 -0.82
C MET A 48 5.81 11.03 0.37
N GLY A 49 4.60 11.13 0.93
CA GLY A 49 4.32 11.95 2.12
C GLY A 49 5.12 11.48 3.34
N GLY A 50 5.20 10.17 3.56
CA GLY A 50 6.00 9.60 4.65
C GLY A 50 7.50 9.88 4.46
N LEU A 51 8.03 9.76 3.24
CA LEU A 51 9.43 10.12 2.96
C LEU A 51 9.71 11.62 3.18
N MET A 52 8.76 12.50 2.87
CA MET A 52 8.88 13.93 3.13
C MET A 52 8.91 14.24 4.63
N LEU A 53 8.06 13.57 5.43
CA LEU A 53 8.09 13.66 6.89
C LEU A 53 9.45 13.25 7.45
N LEU A 54 9.98 12.12 6.97
CA LEU A 54 11.27 11.62 7.45
C LEU A 54 12.41 12.59 7.18
N ARG A 55 12.35 13.34 6.07
CA ARG A 55 13.36 14.34 5.71
C ARG A 55 13.20 15.66 6.45
N ARG A 56 12.04 15.98 7.03
CA ARG A 56 11.78 17.28 7.67
C ARG A 56 11.16 17.08 9.05
N LYS A 57 11.98 17.26 10.11
CA LYS A 57 11.54 17.38 11.51
C LYS A 57 10.80 18.70 11.77
N SER A 58 9.71 18.96 11.06
CA SER A 58 8.89 20.14 11.27
C SER A 58 7.44 19.71 11.47
N ASP A 59 6.83 20.19 12.55
CA ASP A 59 5.42 19.93 12.89
C ASP A 59 4.46 20.33 11.76
N PHE A 60 4.88 21.28 10.91
CA PHE A 60 4.14 21.71 9.73
C PHE A 60 4.05 20.61 8.65
N VAL A 61 5.07 19.77 8.53
CA VAL A 61 5.07 18.62 7.61
C VAL A 61 4.22 17.49 8.17
N GLY A 62 4.19 17.33 9.50
CA GLY A 62 3.26 16.46 10.24
C GLY A 62 1.80 16.72 9.88
N PHE A 63 1.41 17.99 9.93
CA PHE A 63 0.06 18.43 9.54
C PHE A 63 -0.26 18.18 8.06
N TYR A 64 0.69 18.45 7.16
CA TYR A 64 0.51 18.18 5.73
C TYR A 64 0.33 16.68 5.45
N PHE A 65 1.09 15.83 6.12
CA PHE A 65 0.94 14.38 6.00
C PHE A 65 -0.39 13.90 6.55
N MET A 66 -0.83 14.38 7.71
CA MET A 66 -2.15 14.06 8.26
C MET A 66 -3.27 14.47 7.30
N ALA A 67 -3.17 15.64 6.67
CA ALA A 67 -4.13 16.12 5.68
C ALA A 67 -4.11 15.25 4.41
N VAL A 68 -2.94 14.88 3.89
CA VAL A 68 -2.80 13.96 2.76
C VAL A 68 -3.38 12.58 3.11
N LEU A 69 -3.11 12.08 4.31
CA LEU A 69 -3.66 10.81 4.80
C LEU A 69 -5.18 10.87 4.87
N PHE A 70 -5.74 11.97 5.39
CA PHE A 70 -7.16 12.18 5.50
C PHE A 70 -7.82 12.25 4.12
N VAL A 71 -7.22 12.95 3.16
CA VAL A 71 -7.69 13.00 1.76
C VAL A 71 -7.63 11.61 1.12
N ILE A 72 -6.55 10.84 1.33
CA ILE A 72 -6.42 9.46 0.87
C ILE A 72 -7.51 8.57 1.48
N ILE A 73 -7.81 8.72 2.78
CA ILE A 73 -8.87 7.98 3.46
C ILE A 73 -10.26 8.35 2.91
N LEU A 74 -10.51 9.63 2.66
CA LEU A 74 -11.77 10.12 2.08
C LEU A 74 -11.93 9.64 0.64
N PHE A 75 -10.87 9.72 -0.16
CA PHE A 75 -10.87 9.26 -1.54
C PHE A 75 -11.01 7.74 -1.60
N ALA A 76 -10.33 7.02 -0.70
CA ALA A 76 -10.52 5.59 -0.53
C ALA A 76 -11.97 5.29 -0.17
N LYS A 77 -12.58 5.98 0.80
CA LYS A 77 -13.98 5.76 1.19
C LYS A 77 -14.97 6.02 0.05
N ILE A 78 -14.79 7.10 -0.72
CA ILE A 78 -15.65 7.45 -1.86
C ILE A 78 -15.50 6.43 -2.99
N MET A 79 -14.26 6.16 -3.40
CA MET A 79 -13.99 5.23 -4.50
C MET A 79 -14.35 3.80 -4.12
N LEU A 80 -14.16 3.39 -2.86
CA LEU A 80 -14.72 2.15 -2.35
C LEU A 80 -16.25 2.23 -2.45
N GLY A 81 -16.94 3.26 -1.97
CA GLY A 81 -18.40 3.40 -2.17
C GLY A 81 -18.88 3.24 -3.62
N ASP A 82 -18.18 3.85 -4.57
CA ASP A 82 -18.52 3.81 -6.00
C ASP A 82 -18.16 2.43 -6.63
N PHE A 83 -16.99 1.86 -6.33
CA PHE A 83 -16.65 0.47 -6.72
C PHE A 83 -17.57 -0.57 -6.06
N PHE A 84 -17.98 -0.33 -4.81
CA PHE A 84 -18.74 -1.26 -3.97
C PHE A 84 -20.21 -1.34 -4.36
N ASN A 85 -20.76 -0.26 -4.94
CA ASN A 85 -22.11 -0.27 -5.47
C ASN A 85 -22.20 -0.91 -6.87
N GLU A 86 -21.11 -0.94 -7.63
CA GLU A 86 -21.10 -1.55 -8.98
C GLU A 86 -20.79 -3.05 -8.96
N LEU A 87 -20.02 -3.54 -7.98
CA LEU A 87 -19.60 -4.94 -7.91
C LEU A 87 -20.46 -5.78 -6.97
N LYS A 88 -21.28 -6.67 -7.54
CA LYS A 88 -22.07 -7.68 -6.82
C LYS A 88 -21.19 -8.81 -6.25
N TYR A 89 -20.19 -8.49 -5.45
CA TYR A 89 -19.35 -9.48 -4.77
C TYR A 89 -19.88 -9.83 -3.39
N SER A 90 -19.70 -11.09 -2.99
CA SER A 90 -19.92 -11.53 -1.61
C SER A 90 -18.90 -10.91 -0.65
N ASP A 91 -19.25 -10.82 0.64
CA ASP A 91 -18.37 -10.30 1.69
C ASP A 91 -16.99 -11.00 1.71
N LEU A 92 -16.94 -12.30 1.41
CA LEU A 92 -15.69 -13.06 1.34
C LEU A 92 -14.80 -12.61 0.18
N GLN A 93 -15.37 -12.48 -1.03
CA GLN A 93 -14.63 -11.99 -2.20
C GLN A 93 -14.11 -10.57 -1.95
N TRP A 94 -14.91 -9.76 -1.26
CA TRP A 94 -14.53 -8.41 -0.84
C TRP A 94 -13.34 -8.40 0.12
N ASN A 95 -13.41 -9.20 1.18
CA ASN A 95 -12.33 -9.29 2.15
C ASN A 95 -11.03 -9.76 1.52
N VAL A 96 -11.10 -10.65 0.51
CA VAL A 96 -9.93 -11.02 -0.29
C VAL A 96 -9.42 -9.83 -1.10
N LEU A 97 -10.26 -9.14 -1.88
CA LEU A 97 -9.83 -7.97 -2.65
C LEU A 97 -9.16 -6.89 -1.78
N VAL A 98 -9.74 -6.58 -0.62
CA VAL A 98 -9.18 -5.62 0.34
C VAL A 98 -7.90 -6.16 0.99
N GLY A 99 -7.76 -7.48 1.14
CA GLY A 99 -6.54 -8.13 1.62
C GLY A 99 -5.27 -7.68 0.88
N SER A 100 -5.36 -7.42 -0.43
CA SER A 100 -4.22 -6.89 -1.20
C SER A 100 -3.71 -5.53 -0.73
N PHE A 101 -4.58 -4.66 -0.21
CA PHE A 101 -4.15 -3.39 0.38
C PHE A 101 -3.16 -3.59 1.53
N PHE A 102 -3.46 -4.54 2.42
CA PHE A 102 -2.60 -4.83 3.58
C PHE A 102 -1.26 -5.45 3.18
N ILE A 103 -1.23 -6.21 2.08
CA ILE A 103 0.03 -6.67 1.48
C ILE A 103 0.88 -5.45 1.12
N TYR A 104 0.36 -4.52 0.32
CA TYR A 104 1.13 -3.33 -0.05
C TYR A 104 1.52 -2.44 1.14
N LEU A 105 0.64 -2.29 2.13
CA LEU A 105 0.93 -1.51 3.34
C LEU A 105 2.10 -2.12 4.12
N PHE A 106 2.09 -3.44 4.33
CA PHE A 106 3.16 -4.17 5.01
C PHE A 106 4.52 -3.94 4.33
N PHE A 107 4.59 -4.11 3.02
CA PHE A 107 5.82 -3.88 2.25
C PHE A 107 6.27 -2.42 2.32
N SER A 108 5.33 -1.46 2.26
CA SER A 108 5.61 -0.03 2.36
C SER A 108 6.24 0.34 3.71
N VAL A 109 5.64 -0.13 4.81
CA VAL A 109 6.15 0.08 6.17
C VAL A 109 7.52 -0.55 6.33
N PHE A 110 7.73 -1.77 5.82
CA PHE A 110 9.03 -2.43 5.86
C PHE A 110 10.14 -1.60 5.18
N PHE A 111 9.88 -1.10 3.96
CA PHE A 111 10.85 -0.26 3.25
C PHE A 111 11.17 1.04 4.00
N MET A 112 10.13 1.69 4.54
CA MET A 112 10.28 2.93 5.29
C MET A 112 11.05 2.71 6.60
N ALA A 113 10.73 1.66 7.36
CA ALA A 113 11.44 1.28 8.59
C ALA A 113 12.91 0.91 8.34
N LYS A 114 13.20 0.20 7.24
CA LYS A 114 14.58 -0.11 6.84
C LYS A 114 15.36 1.16 6.51
N LYS A 115 14.74 2.11 5.79
CA LYS A 115 15.38 3.38 5.45
C LYS A 115 15.71 4.20 6.71
N LEU A 116 14.77 4.28 7.64
CA LEU A 116 14.95 4.91 8.95
C LEU A 116 16.09 4.29 9.77
N ASN A 117 16.13 2.96 9.86
CA ASN A 117 17.17 2.25 10.58
C ASN A 117 18.55 2.36 9.90
N GLY A 118 18.58 2.40 8.56
CA GLY A 118 19.82 2.64 7.80
C GLY A 118 20.37 4.06 7.98
N GLU A 119 19.50 5.06 8.06
CA GLU A 119 19.89 6.45 8.35
C GLU A 119 20.46 6.59 9.78
N ASN A 120 19.88 5.90 10.78
CA ASN A 120 20.41 5.88 12.15
C ASN A 120 21.74 5.10 12.31
N PHE A 121 22.01 4.11 11.45
CA PHE A 121 23.29 3.37 11.46
C PHE A 121 24.45 4.16 10.81
N ASN A 122 24.16 5.03 9.83
CA ASN A 122 25.16 5.89 9.19
C ASN A 122 25.41 7.21 9.94
N GLY A 123 24.53 7.60 10.87
CA GLY A 123 24.70 8.77 11.74
C GLY A 123 25.63 8.57 12.95
N LYS A 124 26.18 7.36 13.16
CA LYS A 124 27.23 7.07 14.15
C LYS A 124 28.63 7.02 13.53
N LYS A 125 28.94 8.02 12.70
CA LYS A 125 30.30 8.31 12.25
C LYS A 125 30.55 9.80 12.40
N ASP A 126 30.52 10.26 13.65
CA ASP A 126 31.30 11.39 14.13
C ASP A 126 32.02 10.93 15.40
#